data_AF-A0A0A0M4P4-F1
#
_entry.id   AF-A0A0A0M4P4-F1
#
_cell.length_a   1.000
_cell.length_b   1.000
_cell.length_c   1.000
_cell.angle_alpha   90.00
_cell.angle_beta   90.00
_cell.angle_gamma   90.00
#
_symmetry.space_group_name_H-M   'P 1'
#
loop_
_entity.id
_entity.type
_entity.pdbx_description
1 polymer ?
#
loop_
_entity_poly.entity_id
_entity_poly.type
_entity_poly.pdbx_seq_one_letter_code
_entity_poly.pdbx_strand_id
1 'polypeptide(L)'
;MTRRLLLTVLVVANVASALAVVHARHQHRLLFVELSRLENVRDELEIDFGRLQLEQATWAEANRIDQVARERLGMTFPSDDEIVVVQP
;
A
#
# COMPACT_ATOMS: atom_id res chain seq x y z
N MET A 1 -5.99 53.77 -34.30
CA MET A 1 -4.88 52.79 -34.19
C MET A 1 -5.02 51.88 -32.96
N THR A 2 -5.36 52.42 -31.80
CA THR A 2 -5.47 51.69 -30.51
C THR A 2 -6.36 50.44 -30.55
N ARG A 3 -7.53 50.49 -31.22
CA ARG A 3 -8.42 49.32 -31.35
C ARG A 3 -7.78 48.14 -32.06
N ARG A 4 -6.97 48.39 -33.10
CA ARG A 4 -6.29 47.32 -33.85
C ARG A 4 -5.22 46.65 -32.98
N LEU A 5 -4.44 47.44 -32.25
CA LEU A 5 -3.47 46.93 -31.27
C LEU A 5 -4.13 46.05 -30.20
N LEU A 6 -5.24 46.50 -29.61
CA LEU A 6 -5.97 45.71 -28.61
C LEU A 6 -6.47 44.38 -29.19
N LEU A 7 -7.00 44.38 -30.42
CA LEU A 7 -7.44 43.15 -31.08
C LEU A 7 -6.28 42.20 -31.35
N THR A 8 -5.14 42.70 -31.82
CA THR A 8 -3.94 41.88 -32.03
C THR A 8 -3.45 41.25 -30.73
N VAL A 9 -3.38 42.02 -29.64
CA VAL A 9 -2.98 41.51 -28.32
C VAL A 9 -3.96 40.43 -27.84
N LEU A 10 -5.26 40.63 -28.02
CA LEU A 10 -6.27 39.65 -27.61
C LEU A 10 -6.13 38.34 -28.39
N VAL A 11 -5.88 38.41 -29.70
CA VAL A 11 -5.66 37.22 -30.55
C VAL A 11 -4.42 36.47 -30.09
N VAL A 12 -3.31 37.18 -29.84
CA VAL A 12 -2.07 36.56 -29.36
C VAL A 12 -2.28 35.91 -27.99
N ALA A 13 -2.95 36.59 -27.07
CA ALA A 13 -3.26 36.05 -25.74
C ALA A 13 -4.17 34.82 -25.82
N ASN A 14 -5.15 34.81 -26.73
CA ASN A 14 -6.02 33.67 -26.95
C ASN A 14 -5.26 32.44 -27.48
N VAL A 15 -4.39 32.64 -28.47
CA VAL A 15 -3.54 31.57 -29.02
C VAL A 15 -2.58 31.04 -27.96
N ALA A 16 -1.95 31.92 -27.19
CA ALA A 16 -1.06 31.54 -26.09
C ALA A 16 -1.81 30.72 -25.02
N SER A 17 -3.03 31.12 -24.66
CA SER A 17 -3.89 30.38 -23.73
C SER A 17 -4.23 28.98 -24.25
N ALA A 18 -4.61 28.87 -25.53
CA ALA A 18 -4.92 27.58 -26.15
C ALA A 18 -3.71 26.62 -26.10
N LEU A 19 -2.52 27.11 -26.44
CA LEU A 19 -1.28 26.32 -26.35
C LEU A 19 -0.94 25.92 -24.92
N ALA A 20 -1.11 26.84 -23.95
CA ALA A 20 -0.88 26.56 -22.54
C ALA A 20 -1.82 25.47 -22.01
N VAL A 21 -3.10 25.48 -22.39
CA VAL A 21 -4.08 24.46 -22.01
C VAL A 21 -3.70 23.08 -22.59
N VAL A 22 -3.31 23.02 -23.87
CA VAL A 22 -2.87 21.77 -24.49
C VAL A 22 -1.63 21.22 -23.80
N HIS A 23 -0.66 22.08 -23.51
CA HIS A 23 0.55 21.71 -22.79
C HIS A 23 0.23 21.18 -21.39
N ALA A 24 -0.59 21.89 -20.62
CA ALA A 24 -1.02 21.46 -19.28
C ALA A 24 -1.75 20.11 -19.33
N ARG A 25 -2.61 19.87 -20.32
CA ARG A 25 -3.28 18.59 -20.53
C ARG A 25 -2.31 17.45 -20.86
N HIS A 26 -1.27 17.74 -21.65
CA HIS A 26 -0.25 16.75 -21.97
C HIS A 26 0.57 16.39 -20.72
N GLN A 27 1.04 17.39 -19.97
CA GLN A 27 1.77 17.18 -18.71
C GLN A 27 0.94 16.40 -17.69
N HIS A 28 -0.33 16.76 -17.52
CA HIS A 28 -1.23 16.02 -16.64
C HIS A 28 -1.33 14.55 -17.04
N ARG A 29 -1.40 14.23 -18.34
CA ARG A 29 -1.47 12.84 -18.80
C ARG A 29 -0.21 12.06 -18.44
N LEU A 30 0.97 12.66 -18.62
CA LEU A 30 2.25 12.03 -18.28
C LEU A 30 2.38 11.78 -16.78
N LEU A 31 2.11 12.81 -15.97
CA LEU A 31 2.18 12.72 -14.52
C LEU A 31 1.16 11.72 -13.95
N PHE A 32 -0.04 11.67 -14.53
CA PHE A 32 -1.06 10.70 -14.12
C PHE A 32 -0.61 9.26 -14.39
N VAL A 33 -0.01 8.99 -15.56
CA VAL A 33 0.51 7.65 -15.88
C VAL A 33 1.62 7.25 -14.90
N GLU A 34 2.53 8.17 -14.57
CA GLU A 34 3.60 7.89 -13.61
C GLU A 34 3.05 7.66 -12.20
N LEU A 35 2.09 8.47 -11.76
CA LEU A 35 1.41 8.29 -10.48
C LEU A 35 0.74 6.91 -10.41
N SER A 36 -0.07 6.55 -11.41
CA SER A 36 -0.74 5.24 -11.42
C SER A 36 0.26 4.08 -11.44
N ARG A 37 1.42 4.24 -12.09
CA ARG A 37 2.49 3.23 -12.03
C ARG A 37 3.01 3.05 -10.61
N LEU A 38 3.31 4.14 -9.91
CA LEU A 38 3.81 4.11 -8.53
C LEU A 38 2.77 3.55 -7.56
N GLU A 39 1.50 3.89 -7.74
CA GLU A 39 0.39 3.36 -6.95
C GLU A 39 0.27 1.84 -7.12
N ASN A 40 0.33 1.33 -8.36
CA ASN A 40 0.29 -0.12 -8.59
C ASN A 40 1.44 -0.85 -7.89
N VAL A 41 2.66 -0.28 -7.92
CA VAL A 41 3.81 -0.86 -7.22
C VAL A 41 3.58 -0.86 -5.72
N ARG A 42 3.09 0.23 -5.14
CA ARG A 42 2.76 0.29 -3.71
C ARG A 42 1.74 -0.78 -3.34
N ASP A 43 0.68 -0.91 -4.12
CA ASP A 43 -0.41 -1.85 -3.84
C ASP A 43 0.08 -3.31 -3.90
N GLU A 44 0.97 -3.64 -4.85
CA GLU A 44 1.63 -4.94 -4.92
C GLU A 44 2.49 -5.23 -3.67
N LEU A 45 3.28 -4.24 -3.22
CA LEU A 45 4.06 -4.36 -1.99
C LEU A 45 3.18 -4.54 -0.75
N GLU A 46 2.02 -3.88 -0.70
CA GLU A 46 1.08 -4.00 0.42
C GLU A 46 0.45 -5.40 0.48
N ILE A 47 0.13 -5.99 -0.68
CA ILE A 47 -0.32 -7.38 -0.77
C ILE A 47 0.74 -8.35 -0.25
N ASP A 48 1.99 -8.19 -0.70
CA ASP A 48 3.10 -9.03 -0.27
C ASP A 48 3.36 -8.90 1.23
N PHE A 49 3.33 -7.68 1.75
CA PHE A 49 3.46 -7.43 3.19
C PHE A 49 2.31 -8.08 3.98
N GLY A 50 1.08 -8.01 3.49
CA GLY A 50 -0.07 -8.71 4.06
C GLY A 50 0.15 -10.22 4.12
N ARG A 51 0.67 -10.83 3.05
CA ARG A 51 1.02 -12.26 3.01
C ARG A 51 2.08 -12.60 4.04
N LEU A 52 3.16 -11.83 4.12
CA LEU A 52 4.24 -12.05 5.09
C LEU A 52 3.76 -11.92 6.55
N GLN A 53 2.78 -11.05 6.82
CA GLN A 53 2.18 -10.95 8.16
C GLN A 53 1.36 -12.20 8.51
N LEU A 54 0.59 -12.74 7.56
CA LEU A 54 -0.15 -14.00 7.77
C LEU A 54 0.79 -15.20 7.96
N GLU A 55 1.89 -15.24 7.19
CA GLU A 55 2.95 -16.22 7.40
C GLU A 55 3.52 -16.07 8.82
N GLN A 56 3.92 -14.88 9.25
CA GLN A 56 4.44 -14.68 10.62
C GLN A 56 3.44 -15.08 11.71
N ALA A 57 2.16 -14.72 11.58
CA ALA A 57 1.13 -15.11 12.55
C ALA A 57 1.01 -16.63 12.67
N THR A 58 1.08 -17.36 11.55
CA THR A 58 1.06 -18.83 11.53
C THR A 58 2.26 -19.44 12.27
N TRP A 59 3.43 -18.80 12.23
CA TRP A 59 4.64 -19.27 12.92
C TRP A 59 4.71 -18.83 14.39
N ALA A 60 3.94 -17.80 14.78
CA ALA A 60 4.02 -17.17 16.09
C ALA A 60 3.20 -17.85 17.20
N GLU A 61 2.07 -18.52 16.89
CA GLU A 61 1.02 -18.59 17.92
C GLU A 61 0.80 -19.94 18.64
N ALA A 62 1.25 -21.10 18.13
CA ALA A 62 1.05 -22.36 18.87
C ALA A 62 2.13 -23.41 18.63
N ASN A 63 2.50 -23.64 17.37
CA ASN A 63 3.37 -24.75 17.00
C ASN A 63 4.79 -24.60 17.57
N ARG A 64 5.34 -23.39 17.55
CA ARG A 64 6.68 -23.12 18.06
C ARG A 64 6.75 -23.14 19.59
N ILE A 65 5.69 -22.70 20.26
CA ILE A 65 5.61 -22.75 21.73
C ILE A 65 5.49 -24.21 22.19
N ASP A 66 4.63 -25.01 21.56
CA ASP A 66 4.45 -26.43 21.88
C ASP A 66 5.70 -27.27 21.56
N GLN A 67 6.37 -27.02 20.42
CA GLN A 67 7.66 -27.65 20.12
C GLN A 67 8.74 -27.28 21.13
N VAL A 68 8.90 -26.00 21.47
CA VAL A 68 9.89 -25.59 22.48
C VAL A 68 9.56 -26.18 23.85
N ALA A 69 8.28 -26.24 24.23
CA ALA A 69 7.83 -26.85 25.48
C ALA A 69 8.16 -28.35 25.53
N ARG A 70 7.90 -29.10 24.46
CA ARG A 70 8.20 -30.54 24.38
C ARG A 70 9.70 -30.83 24.25
N GLU A 71 10.39 -30.15 23.35
CA GLU A 71 11.77 -30.48 22.98
C GLU A 71 12.81 -29.86 23.92
N ARG A 72 12.60 -28.61 24.40
CA ARG A 72 13.57 -27.93 25.27
C ARG A 72 13.21 -28.01 26.75
N LEU A 73 11.93 -28.01 27.07
CA LEU A 73 11.46 -28.06 28.46
C LEU A 73 11.00 -29.47 28.87
N GLY A 74 10.94 -30.43 27.94
CA GLY A 74 10.54 -31.82 28.22
C GLY A 74 9.08 -31.94 28.65
N MET A 75 8.23 -30.94 28.39
CA MET A 75 6.85 -30.94 28.83
C MET A 75 6.06 -32.01 28.06
N THR A 76 5.39 -32.89 28.81
CA THR A 76 4.45 -33.90 28.30
C THR A 76 3.04 -33.54 28.68
N PHE A 77 2.05 -34.04 27.92
CA PHE A 77 0.66 -33.90 28.31
C PHE A 77 0.42 -34.73 29.59
N PRO A 78 -0.18 -34.16 30.64
CA PRO A 78 -0.48 -34.91 31.86
C PRO A 78 -1.52 -35.99 31.57
N SER A 79 -1.41 -37.14 32.21
CA SER A 79 -2.40 -38.21 32.12
C SER A 79 -3.62 -37.93 33.01
N ASP A 80 -4.75 -38.59 32.75
CA ASP A 80 -6.03 -38.31 33.42
C ASP A 80 -5.95 -38.41 34.96
N ASP A 81 -5.02 -39.20 35.47
CA ASP A 81 -4.70 -39.40 36.89
C ASP A 81 -3.88 -38.25 37.52
N GLU A 82 -3.30 -37.36 36.72
CA GLU A 82 -2.50 -36.21 37.17
C GLU A 82 -3.31 -34.90 37.20
N ILE A 83 -4.56 -34.91 36.74
CA ILE A 83 -5.41 -33.72 36.65
C ILE A 83 -6.28 -33.59 37.91
N VAL A 84 -5.99 -32.58 38.74
CA VAL A 84 -6.81 -32.23 39.91
C VAL A 84 -7.65 -30.99 39.64
N VAL A 85 -8.98 -31.15 39.61
CA VAL A 85 -9.92 -30.04 39.45
C VAL A 85 -10.12 -29.36 40.81
N VAL A 86 -9.66 -28.12 40.93
CA VAL A 86 -9.87 -27.30 42.12
C VAL A 86 -11.20 -26.54 41.97
N GLN A 87 -12.17 -26.82 42.85
CA GLN A 87 -13.45 -26.10 42.89
C GLN A 87 -13.28 -24.84 43.78
N PRO A 88 -13.83 -23.67 43.38
CA PRO A 88 -13.62 -22.40 44.09
C PRO A 88 -14.22 -22.39 45.49
#